data_AF-A0A838WX50-F1
#
_entry.id   AF-A0A838WX50-F1
#
_cell.length_a   1.000
_cell.length_b   1.000
_cell.length_c   1.000
_cell.angle_alpha   90.00
_cell.angle_beta   90.00
_cell.angle_gamma   90.00
#
_symmetry.space_group_name_H-M   'P 1'
#
loop_
_entity.id
_entity.type
_entity.pdbx_description
1 polymer ?
#
loop_
_entity_poly.entity_id
_entity_poly.type
_entity_poly.pdbx_seq_one_letter_code
_entity_poly.pdbx_strand_id
1 'polypeptide(L)'
;MSEVSSHSALKARGVTLKVEGTELVLSPSPLEASISGSSEPVRIDATTITRLHVTDGDAWRGGACGIETPQRTVDVAFFPGDAQAPARLRELVDAAARGEAASTRIPGFDFVGFDVETANPAWGSICQIGLVRVIDGEETERATWLCTPPPGLDEFDPSNVAIHGISAGAVADAPPVAQRIDELVEFVGELPVVAHNAQFDATALRDACRAVGRDIPNILFACTLAQSRAARLKVENHRLPTLAEHFGVSLDKHHDAGEDAAACAGIMVGLARDAGHEGSLMNFVHSTGFTLGVIGDERVTPVLRDRSGAARALQASSTDGAAVTPRGSNQHESPVPAPAQESAPEEESPRRGPAPWQSVATPDTIPDP
;
A
#
# COMPACT_ATOMS: atom_id res chain seq x y z
N MET A 1 -6.72 -28.93 11.54
CA MET A 1 -6.93 -27.97 12.65
C MET A 1 -6.53 -26.63 12.09
N SER A 2 -7.49 -25.73 11.90
CA SER A 2 -7.22 -24.41 11.32
C SER A 2 -6.60 -23.53 12.40
N GLU A 3 -5.33 -23.19 12.25
CA GLU A 3 -4.78 -22.01 12.93
C GLU A 3 -5.54 -20.81 12.35
N VAL A 4 -6.48 -20.30 13.13
CA VAL A 4 -7.08 -18.99 12.87
C VAL A 4 -5.96 -18.00 13.13
N SER A 5 -5.55 -17.27 12.08
CA SER A 5 -4.50 -16.24 12.17
C SER A 5 -4.87 -15.26 13.29
N SER A 6 -4.13 -15.30 14.41
CA SER A 6 -4.39 -14.57 15.64
C SER A 6 -3.99 -13.08 15.58
N HIS A 7 -3.80 -12.53 14.38
CA HIS A 7 -3.03 -11.29 14.17
C HIS A 7 -3.84 -10.14 13.54
N SER A 8 -5.15 -10.31 13.37
CA SER A 8 -6.04 -9.29 12.78
C SER A 8 -6.93 -8.63 13.83
N ALA A 9 -7.08 -7.31 13.75
CA ALA A 9 -8.03 -6.55 14.56
C ALA A 9 -9.45 -7.14 14.44
N LEU A 10 -10.13 -7.35 15.57
CA LEU A 10 -11.48 -7.90 15.59
C LEU A 10 -12.49 -6.78 15.39
N LYS A 11 -13.20 -6.78 14.26
CA LYS A 11 -14.29 -5.82 14.00
C LYS A 11 -15.56 -6.22 14.74
N ALA A 12 -16.18 -5.25 15.40
CA ALA A 12 -17.49 -5.38 16.03
C ALA A 12 -18.35 -4.16 15.64
N ARG A 13 -19.62 -4.16 16.03
CA ARG A 13 -20.53 -3.05 15.70
C ARG A 13 -20.07 -1.80 16.40
N GLY A 14 -19.80 -0.75 15.62
CA GLY A 14 -19.38 0.55 16.12
C GLY A 14 -17.93 0.60 16.65
N VAL A 15 -17.21 -0.52 16.69
CA VAL A 15 -15.88 -0.57 17.32
C VAL A 15 -14.95 -1.58 16.66
N THR A 16 -13.68 -1.25 16.58
CA THR A 16 -12.61 -2.19 16.21
C THR A 16 -11.77 -2.49 17.45
N LEU A 17 -11.57 -3.77 17.74
CA LEU A 17 -10.80 -4.24 18.89
C LEU A 17 -9.40 -4.67 18.44
N LYS A 18 -8.39 -4.21 19.16
CA LYS A 18 -6.98 -4.60 19.00
C LYS A 18 -6.38 -4.91 20.36
N VAL A 19 -5.30 -5.67 20.37
CA VAL A 19 -4.48 -5.85 21.56
C VAL A 19 -3.14 -5.14 21.36
N GLU A 20 -2.76 -4.31 22.32
CA GLU A 20 -1.49 -3.60 22.39
C GLU A 20 -0.79 -3.98 23.70
N GLY A 21 0.16 -4.93 23.64
CA GLY A 21 0.76 -5.51 24.84
C GLY A 21 -0.26 -6.26 25.69
N THR A 22 -0.56 -5.77 26.90
CA THR A 22 -1.62 -6.30 27.76
C THR A 22 -2.94 -5.55 27.64
N GLU A 23 -3.02 -4.47 26.85
CA GLU A 23 -4.22 -3.66 26.73
C GLU A 23 -5.10 -4.13 25.57
N LEU A 24 -6.39 -4.35 25.84
CA LEU A 24 -7.44 -4.42 24.84
C LEU A 24 -7.89 -2.99 24.51
N VAL A 25 -7.64 -2.56 23.27
CA VAL A 25 -7.95 -1.23 22.75
C VAL A 25 -9.19 -1.30 21.87
N LEU A 26 -10.23 -0.57 22.25
CA LEU A 26 -11.51 -0.47 21.56
C LEU A 26 -11.60 0.89 20.88
N SER A 27 -11.39 0.92 19.56
CA SER A 27 -11.42 2.15 18.76
C SER A 27 -12.80 2.35 18.12
N PRO A 28 -13.51 3.45 18.39
CA PRO A 28 -14.83 3.70 17.82
C PRO A 28 -14.76 3.90 16.30
N SER A 29 -15.78 3.47 15.57
CA SER A 29 -15.93 3.82 14.15
C SER A 29 -16.25 5.31 13.99
N PRO A 30 -16.06 5.92 12.80
CA PRO A 30 -16.43 7.33 12.58
C PRO A 30 -17.89 7.63 12.92
N LEU A 31 -18.79 6.69 12.62
CA LEU A 31 -20.20 6.80 12.97
C LEU A 31 -20.40 6.74 14.49
N GLU A 32 -19.77 5.78 15.17
CA GLU A 32 -19.86 5.66 16.62
C GLU A 32 -19.27 6.88 17.33
N ALA A 33 -18.16 7.41 16.84
CA ALA A 33 -17.55 8.63 17.35
C ALA A 33 -18.47 9.85 17.17
N SER A 34 -19.19 9.92 16.04
CA SER A 34 -20.18 10.96 15.79
C SER A 34 -21.41 10.84 16.72
N ILE A 35 -21.84 9.61 17.03
CA ILE A 35 -22.99 9.34 17.91
C ILE A 35 -22.62 9.59 19.38
N SER A 36 -21.46 9.12 19.82
CA SER A 36 -20.98 9.22 21.20
C SER A 36 -20.36 10.57 21.54
N GLY A 37 -19.96 11.34 20.52
CA GLY A 37 -19.25 12.61 20.67
C GLY A 37 -17.78 12.46 21.04
N SER A 38 -17.20 11.26 20.93
CA SER A 38 -15.78 11.00 21.22
C SER A 38 -15.17 10.01 20.23
N SER A 39 -14.00 10.37 19.70
CA SER A 39 -13.15 9.49 18.90
C SER A 39 -12.06 8.80 19.72
N GLU A 40 -11.99 9.04 21.03
CA GLU A 40 -10.95 8.46 21.90
C GLU A 40 -11.16 6.95 22.12
N PRO A 41 -10.12 6.13 21.92
CA PRO A 41 -10.21 4.69 22.18
C PRO A 41 -10.41 4.36 23.67
N VAL A 42 -11.23 3.36 23.94
CA VAL A 42 -11.39 2.78 25.28
C VAL A 42 -10.32 1.71 25.48
N ARG A 43 -9.40 1.94 26.42
CA ARG A 43 -8.33 0.98 26.78
C ARG A 43 -8.68 0.19 28.03
N ILE A 44 -8.55 -1.13 27.97
CA ILE A 44 -8.80 -2.06 29.08
C ILE A 44 -7.55 -2.91 29.28
N ASP A 45 -6.92 -2.82 30.44
CA ASP A 45 -5.85 -3.76 30.80
C ASP A 45 -6.44 -5.16 30.97
N ALA A 46 -6.06 -6.09 30.08
CA ALA A 46 -6.59 -7.45 30.05
C ALA A 46 -6.28 -8.22 31.33
N THR A 47 -5.22 -7.87 32.06
CA THR A 47 -4.88 -8.50 33.35
C THR A 47 -5.88 -8.13 34.46
N THR A 48 -6.65 -7.06 34.27
CA THR A 48 -7.68 -6.60 35.21
C THR A 48 -9.08 -7.13 34.91
N ILE A 49 -9.28 -7.80 33.76
CA ILE A 49 -10.59 -8.33 33.38
C ILE A 49 -10.96 -9.46 34.34
N THR A 50 -12.06 -9.28 35.06
CA THR A 50 -12.55 -10.25 36.04
C THR A 50 -13.49 -11.26 35.41
N ARG A 51 -14.21 -10.87 34.34
CA ARG A 51 -15.17 -11.73 33.66
C ARG A 51 -15.41 -11.30 32.21
N LEU A 52 -15.60 -12.30 31.34
CA LEU A 52 -16.16 -12.13 30.00
C LEU A 52 -17.52 -12.85 29.93
N HIS A 53 -18.59 -12.10 29.73
CA HIS A 53 -19.94 -12.60 29.56
C HIS A 53 -20.31 -12.64 28.08
N VAL A 54 -20.33 -13.84 27.48
CA VAL A 54 -20.75 -14.01 26.09
C VAL A 54 -22.25 -14.24 26.03
N THR A 55 -22.92 -13.46 25.20
CA THR A 55 -24.34 -13.62 24.88
C THR A 55 -24.44 -14.04 23.41
N ASP A 56 -25.04 -15.20 23.16
CA ASP A 56 -25.25 -15.67 21.80
C ASP A 56 -26.19 -14.74 21.02
N GLY A 57 -25.92 -14.61 19.73
CA GLY A 57 -26.78 -13.89 18.80
C GLY A 57 -27.86 -14.78 18.19
N ASP A 58 -28.76 -14.16 17.45
CA ASP A 58 -29.69 -14.81 16.53
C ASP A 58 -29.46 -14.32 15.09
N ALA A 59 -30.35 -14.69 14.16
CA ALA A 59 -30.24 -14.31 12.75
C ALA A 59 -30.32 -12.77 12.51
N TRP A 60 -30.80 -12.00 13.48
CA TRP A 60 -31.04 -10.55 13.40
C TRP A 60 -30.18 -9.74 14.37
N ARG A 61 -29.83 -10.32 15.52
CA ARG A 61 -28.96 -9.74 16.54
C ARG A 61 -27.66 -10.53 16.55
N GLY A 62 -26.54 -9.90 16.22
CA GLY A 62 -25.24 -10.52 16.45
C GLY A 62 -25.02 -10.82 17.94
N GLY A 63 -24.09 -11.73 18.23
CA GLY A 63 -23.70 -12.02 19.61
C GLY A 63 -23.11 -10.79 20.29
N ALA A 64 -22.97 -10.83 21.60
CA ALA A 64 -22.32 -9.78 22.37
C ALA A 64 -21.34 -10.36 23.39
N CYS A 65 -20.38 -9.55 23.81
CA CYS A 65 -19.49 -9.88 24.92
C CYS A 65 -19.40 -8.70 25.88
N GLY A 66 -19.83 -8.92 27.12
CA GLY A 66 -19.62 -7.99 28.23
C GLY A 66 -18.26 -8.24 28.87
N ILE A 67 -17.42 -7.21 28.90
CA ILE A 67 -16.09 -7.20 29.49
C ILE A 67 -16.15 -6.52 30.84
N GLU A 68 -16.07 -7.29 31.92
CA GLU A 68 -16.11 -6.78 33.29
C GLU A 68 -14.69 -6.54 33.83
N THR A 69 -14.49 -5.35 34.39
CA THR A 69 -13.31 -4.94 35.17
C THR A 69 -13.79 -4.44 36.54
N PRO A 70 -12.91 -4.30 37.55
CA PRO A 70 -13.31 -3.74 38.85
C PRO A 70 -13.92 -2.33 38.76
N GLN A 71 -13.57 -1.57 37.72
CA GLN A 71 -13.98 -0.17 37.56
C GLN A 71 -15.21 0.00 36.67
N ARG A 72 -15.44 -0.90 35.70
CA ARG A 72 -16.53 -0.78 34.72
C ARG A 72 -16.85 -2.09 34.00
N THR A 73 -18.00 -2.13 33.35
CA THR A 73 -18.36 -3.12 32.34
C THR A 73 -18.44 -2.45 30.97
N VAL A 74 -17.88 -3.08 29.95
CA VAL A 74 -17.93 -2.63 28.55
C VAL A 74 -18.55 -3.70 27.69
N ASP A 75 -19.66 -3.39 27.02
CA ASP A 75 -20.35 -4.33 26.15
C ASP A 75 -19.92 -4.16 24.69
N VAL A 76 -19.54 -5.27 24.05
CA VAL A 76 -19.13 -5.33 22.64
C VAL A 76 -20.18 -6.13 21.88
N ALA A 77 -20.90 -5.49 20.96
CA ALA A 77 -21.88 -6.16 20.11
C ALA A 77 -21.25 -6.53 18.75
N PHE A 78 -21.39 -7.77 18.32
CA PHE A 78 -20.86 -8.26 17.04
C PHE A 78 -21.90 -8.16 15.92
N PHE A 79 -21.45 -8.35 14.68
CA PHE A 79 -22.34 -8.36 13.51
C PHE A 79 -23.19 -9.64 13.50
N PRO A 80 -24.47 -9.58 13.06
CA PRO A 80 -25.27 -10.78 12.82
C PRO A 80 -24.56 -11.75 11.89
N GLY A 81 -24.66 -13.06 12.17
CA GLY A 81 -24.00 -14.11 11.38
C GLY A 81 -22.54 -14.42 11.77
N ASP A 82 -21.90 -13.58 12.59
CA ASP A 82 -20.54 -13.85 13.09
C ASP A 82 -20.57 -14.60 14.43
N ALA A 83 -20.93 -15.88 14.38
CA ALA A 83 -21.05 -16.73 15.57
C ALA A 83 -19.71 -16.98 16.30
N GLN A 84 -18.57 -16.77 15.64
CA GLN A 84 -17.24 -17.03 16.20
C GLN A 84 -16.58 -15.80 16.81
N ALA A 85 -17.10 -14.59 16.57
CA ALA A 85 -16.51 -13.36 17.08
C ALA A 85 -16.37 -13.32 18.62
N PRO A 86 -17.35 -13.77 19.44
CA PRO A 86 -17.17 -13.79 20.89
C PRO A 86 -16.05 -14.72 21.36
N ALA A 87 -15.87 -15.87 20.68
CA ALA A 87 -14.79 -16.81 20.99
C ALA A 87 -13.42 -16.21 20.65
N ARG A 88 -13.30 -15.56 19.48
CA ARG A 88 -12.08 -14.85 19.06
C ARG A 88 -11.72 -13.71 20.02
N LEU A 89 -12.71 -12.96 20.51
CA LEU A 89 -12.45 -11.92 21.54
C LEU A 89 -11.90 -12.53 22.83
N ARG A 90 -12.45 -13.66 23.28
CA ARG A 90 -11.95 -14.35 24.48
C ARG A 90 -10.50 -14.80 24.29
N GLU A 91 -10.18 -15.42 23.15
CA GLU A 91 -8.80 -15.83 22.84
C GLU A 91 -7.83 -14.64 22.85
N LEU A 92 -8.23 -13.51 22.25
CA LEU A 92 -7.44 -12.28 22.25
C LEU A 92 -7.20 -11.76 23.66
N VAL A 93 -8.25 -11.66 24.48
CA VAL A 93 -8.15 -11.20 25.87
C VAL A 93 -7.29 -12.13 26.71
N ASP A 94 -7.48 -13.45 26.58
CA ASP A 94 -6.72 -14.43 27.35
C ASP A 94 -5.23 -14.40 26.96
N ALA A 95 -4.91 -14.25 25.68
CA ALA A 95 -3.53 -14.05 25.21
C ALA A 95 -2.94 -12.74 25.75
N ALA A 96 -3.70 -11.64 25.69
CA ALA A 96 -3.28 -10.34 26.21
C ALA A 96 -2.95 -10.39 27.71
N ALA A 97 -3.82 -11.04 28.50
CA ALA A 97 -3.65 -11.18 29.94
C ALA A 97 -2.41 -12.00 30.33
N ARG A 98 -1.97 -12.92 29.45
CA ARG A 98 -0.72 -13.68 29.64
C ARG A 98 0.53 -12.95 29.12
N GLY A 99 0.37 -11.77 28.51
CA GLY A 99 1.45 -11.09 27.77
C GLY A 99 1.88 -11.86 26.52
N GLU A 100 1.03 -12.76 26.03
CA GLU A 100 1.24 -13.60 24.84
C GLU A 100 0.49 -13.08 23.63
N ALA A 101 -0.29 -11.99 23.78
CA ALA A 101 -0.88 -11.36 22.61
C ALA A 101 0.23 -10.91 21.69
N ALA A 102 0.24 -11.49 20.49
CA ALA A 102 1.17 -11.11 19.46
C ALA A 102 1.03 -9.61 19.23
N SER A 103 2.13 -8.89 19.43
CA SER A 103 2.23 -7.50 19.02
C SER A 103 1.75 -7.41 17.57
N THR A 104 0.82 -6.52 17.27
CA THR A 104 0.47 -6.19 15.88
C THR A 104 1.64 -5.56 15.15
N ARG A 105 2.65 -5.09 15.89
CA ARG A 105 3.83 -4.46 15.32
C ARG A 105 4.76 -5.46 14.67
N ILE A 106 5.30 -5.04 13.55
CA ILE A 106 6.45 -5.66 12.89
C ILE A 106 7.56 -4.60 12.93
N PRO A 107 8.42 -4.59 13.97
CA PRO A 107 9.42 -3.55 14.14
C PRO A 107 10.27 -3.31 12.89
N GLY A 108 10.38 -2.05 12.46
CA GLY A 108 11.09 -1.61 11.26
C GLY A 108 10.37 -1.89 9.93
N PHE A 109 9.15 -2.41 9.95
CA PHE A 109 8.32 -2.61 8.75
C PHE A 109 7.64 -1.30 8.35
N ASP A 110 8.46 -0.35 7.94
CA ASP A 110 8.09 1.03 7.69
C ASP A 110 7.96 1.31 6.18
N PHE A 111 6.86 1.95 5.78
CA PHE A 111 6.59 2.30 4.38
C PHE A 111 5.46 3.31 4.26
N VAL A 112 5.21 3.79 3.04
CA VAL A 112 4.03 4.59 2.70
C VAL A 112 3.15 3.85 1.68
N GLY A 113 1.91 3.54 2.04
CA GLY A 113 0.88 3.13 1.09
C GLY A 113 0.54 4.29 0.14
N PHE A 114 0.40 4.00 -1.15
CA PHE A 114 0.20 5.01 -2.19
C PHE A 114 -0.76 4.51 -3.25
N ASP A 115 -1.60 5.43 -3.74
CA ASP A 115 -2.53 5.21 -4.85
C ASP A 115 -2.87 6.56 -5.50
N VAL A 116 -3.21 6.56 -6.78
CA VAL A 116 -3.61 7.77 -7.53
C VAL A 116 -4.81 7.53 -8.42
N GLU A 117 -5.66 8.55 -8.54
CA GLU A 117 -6.68 8.62 -9.59
C GLU A 117 -6.23 9.56 -10.71
N THR A 118 -6.64 9.25 -11.94
CA THR A 118 -6.26 9.99 -13.16
C THR A 118 -7.48 10.55 -13.87
N ALA A 119 -7.41 11.80 -14.33
CA ALA A 119 -8.52 12.48 -14.99
C ALA A 119 -8.85 11.89 -16.37
N ASN A 120 -7.87 11.30 -17.05
CA ASN A 120 -8.02 10.74 -18.40
C ASN A 120 -7.02 9.60 -18.65
N PRO A 121 -7.01 8.95 -19.84
CA PRO A 121 -6.12 7.82 -20.13
C PRO A 121 -4.61 8.14 -20.08
N ALA A 122 -4.20 9.41 -20.09
CA ALA A 122 -2.80 9.77 -19.89
C ALA A 122 -2.46 9.65 -18.40
N TRP A 123 -1.57 8.73 -18.05
CA TRP A 123 -1.28 8.41 -16.64
C TRP A 123 -0.75 9.61 -15.82
N GLY A 124 -0.13 10.60 -16.46
CA GLY A 124 0.30 11.84 -15.80
C GLY A 124 -0.84 12.78 -15.39
N SER A 125 -2.10 12.50 -15.76
CA SER A 125 -3.28 13.34 -15.48
C SER A 125 -3.81 13.19 -14.04
N ILE A 126 -2.93 13.02 -13.06
CA ILE A 126 -3.32 12.77 -11.66
C ILE A 126 -4.28 13.86 -11.17
N CYS A 127 -5.41 13.44 -10.58
CA CYS A 127 -6.43 14.31 -10.01
C CYS A 127 -6.73 14.03 -8.52
N GLN A 128 -6.28 12.89 -7.99
CA GLN A 128 -6.28 12.58 -6.56
C GLN A 128 -5.04 11.76 -6.18
N ILE A 129 -4.53 11.99 -4.97
CA ILE A 129 -3.41 11.27 -4.37
C ILE A 129 -3.85 10.75 -3.00
N GLY A 130 -3.61 9.46 -2.74
CA GLY A 130 -3.80 8.83 -1.44
C GLY A 130 -2.48 8.36 -0.84
N LEU A 131 -2.28 8.61 0.45
CA LEU A 131 -1.05 8.29 1.19
C LEU A 131 -1.37 7.74 2.58
N VAL A 132 -0.70 6.66 2.97
CA VAL A 132 -0.82 6.07 4.32
C VAL A 132 0.56 5.73 4.85
N ARG A 133 1.03 6.43 5.88
CA ARG A 133 2.28 6.09 6.56
C ARG A 133 2.06 4.90 7.49
N VAL A 134 2.89 3.89 7.34
CA VAL A 134 2.97 2.73 8.20
C VAL A 134 4.33 2.72 8.89
N ILE A 135 4.34 2.66 10.22
CA ILE A 135 5.53 2.53 11.05
C ILE A 135 5.35 1.31 11.96
N ASP A 136 6.37 0.45 12.02
CA ASP A 136 6.35 -0.83 12.71
C ASP A 136 5.13 -1.69 12.31
N GLY A 137 4.68 -1.65 11.05
CA GLY A 137 3.48 -2.37 10.62
C GLY A 137 2.14 -1.81 11.14
N GLU A 138 2.14 -0.58 11.68
CA GLU A 138 0.93 0.14 12.11
C GLU A 138 0.74 1.43 11.31
N GLU A 139 -0.50 1.71 10.90
CA GLU A 139 -0.83 3.01 10.30
C GLU A 139 -0.66 4.12 11.34
N THR A 140 0.18 5.11 11.04
CA THR A 140 0.46 6.26 11.92
C THR A 140 -0.04 7.59 11.39
N GLU A 141 -0.21 7.70 10.07
CA GLU A 141 -0.60 8.95 9.40
C GLU A 141 -1.31 8.62 8.08
N ARG A 142 -2.30 9.43 7.69
CA ARG A 142 -3.04 9.29 6.43
C ARG A 142 -3.29 10.66 5.81
N ALA A 143 -3.19 10.75 4.48
CA ALA A 143 -3.55 11.92 3.70
C ALA A 143 -4.27 11.54 2.40
N THR A 144 -5.28 12.32 2.03
CA THR A 144 -5.97 12.23 0.74
C THR A 144 -6.10 13.64 0.17
N TRP A 145 -5.59 13.84 -1.04
CA TRP A 145 -5.54 15.16 -1.66
C TRP A 145 -6.16 15.14 -3.05
N LEU A 146 -7.10 16.05 -3.28
CA LEU A 146 -7.47 16.44 -4.64
C LEU A 146 -6.41 17.39 -5.21
N CYS A 147 -6.25 17.34 -6.54
CA CYS A 147 -5.44 18.30 -7.28
C CYS A 147 -5.95 18.54 -8.69
N THR A 148 -5.59 19.70 -9.24
CA THR A 148 -5.75 19.94 -10.68
C THR A 148 -4.64 19.22 -11.45
N PRO A 149 -4.97 18.47 -12.53
CA PRO A 149 -3.95 17.79 -13.36
C PRO A 149 -2.98 18.76 -14.04
N PRO A 150 -1.86 18.27 -14.61
CA PRO A 150 -0.93 19.12 -15.34
C PRO A 150 -1.61 19.85 -16.51
N PRO A 151 -1.21 21.10 -16.82
CA PRO A 151 -1.69 21.80 -18.01
C PRO A 151 -1.47 20.97 -19.28
N GLY A 152 -2.51 20.82 -20.10
CA GLY A 152 -2.49 19.99 -21.31
C GLY A 152 -2.84 18.51 -21.07
N LEU A 153 -2.98 18.10 -19.81
CA LEU A 153 -3.52 16.81 -19.37
C LEU A 153 -4.77 16.99 -18.48
N ASP A 154 -5.37 18.18 -18.46
CA ASP A 154 -6.43 18.63 -17.56
C ASP A 154 -7.86 18.37 -18.09
N GLU A 155 -7.98 17.63 -19.20
CA GLU A 155 -9.26 17.10 -19.66
C GLU A 155 -9.74 15.94 -18.75
N PHE A 156 -11.03 15.91 -18.43
CA PHE A 156 -11.64 14.83 -17.66
C PHE A 156 -12.44 13.92 -18.59
N ASP A 157 -11.93 12.71 -18.82
CA ASP A 157 -12.60 11.70 -19.63
C ASP A 157 -13.80 11.12 -18.86
N PRO A 158 -15.02 11.06 -19.45
CA PRO A 158 -16.20 10.52 -18.78
C PRO A 158 -16.04 9.10 -18.24
N SER A 159 -15.20 8.26 -18.86
CA SER A 159 -14.94 6.90 -18.43
C SER A 159 -14.11 6.85 -17.15
N ASN A 160 -13.09 7.72 -17.03
CA ASN A 160 -12.32 7.89 -15.79
C ASN A 160 -13.22 8.45 -14.68
N VAL A 161 -13.96 9.52 -14.98
CA VAL A 161 -14.92 10.12 -14.02
C VAL A 161 -15.95 9.11 -13.53
N ALA A 162 -16.42 8.19 -14.39
CA ALA A 162 -17.37 7.15 -14.00
C ALA A 162 -16.80 6.13 -12.99
N ILE A 163 -15.47 5.98 -12.91
CA ILE A 163 -14.79 5.05 -11.98
C ILE A 163 -14.73 5.66 -10.58
N HIS A 164 -14.14 6.84 -10.45
CA HIS A 164 -13.81 7.45 -9.14
C HIS A 164 -14.76 8.61 -8.76
N GLY A 165 -15.55 9.14 -9.69
CA GLY A 165 -16.54 10.20 -9.45
C GLY A 165 -15.97 11.62 -9.35
N ILE A 166 -14.68 11.82 -9.69
CA ILE A 166 -13.99 13.12 -9.58
C ILE A 166 -14.13 13.85 -10.91
N SER A 167 -14.80 14.99 -10.91
CA SER A 167 -14.99 15.82 -12.10
C SER A 167 -14.04 17.02 -12.09
N ALA A 168 -13.90 17.69 -13.24
CA ALA A 168 -13.18 18.97 -13.33
C ALA A 168 -13.67 20.00 -12.30
N GLY A 169 -14.99 20.03 -12.05
CA GLY A 169 -15.59 20.91 -11.02
C GLY A 169 -15.20 20.53 -9.59
N ALA A 170 -14.96 19.24 -9.31
CA ALA A 170 -14.55 18.78 -7.98
C ALA A 170 -13.11 19.19 -7.63
N VAL A 171 -12.25 19.39 -8.62
CA VAL A 171 -10.85 19.79 -8.42
C VAL A 171 -10.58 21.27 -8.68
N ALA A 172 -11.57 22.05 -9.09
CA ALA A 172 -11.37 23.42 -9.59
C ALA A 172 -10.65 24.35 -8.59
N ASP A 173 -10.95 24.19 -7.29
CA ASP A 173 -10.32 24.97 -6.20
C ASP A 173 -9.17 24.21 -5.51
N ALA A 174 -8.80 23.02 -6.01
CA ALA A 174 -7.73 22.22 -5.44
C ALA A 174 -6.35 22.73 -5.89
N PRO A 175 -5.30 22.56 -5.05
CA PRO A 175 -3.93 22.87 -5.46
C PRO A 175 -3.51 22.14 -6.74
N PRO A 176 -2.59 22.71 -7.53
CA PRO A 176 -2.03 22.03 -8.69
C PRO A 176 -1.24 20.79 -8.27
N VAL A 177 -1.24 19.77 -9.13
CA VAL A 177 -0.49 18.53 -8.89
C VAL A 177 0.99 18.80 -8.61
N ALA A 178 1.58 19.86 -9.19
CA ALA A 178 2.96 20.25 -8.91
C ALA A 178 3.22 20.55 -7.43
N GLN A 179 2.26 21.17 -6.73
CA GLN A 179 2.33 21.40 -5.29
C GLN A 179 2.12 20.09 -4.52
N ARG A 180 1.16 19.25 -4.94
CA ARG A 180 0.93 17.96 -4.27
C ARG A 180 2.09 16.98 -4.43
N ILE A 181 2.85 17.06 -5.51
CA ILE A 181 4.10 16.30 -5.67
C ILE A 181 5.12 16.73 -4.61
N ASP A 182 5.29 18.03 -4.37
CA ASP A 182 6.21 18.52 -3.34
C ASP A 182 5.78 18.03 -1.94
N GLU A 183 4.48 18.12 -1.63
CA GLU A 183 3.90 17.62 -0.38
C GLU A 183 4.01 16.10 -0.26
N LEU A 184 3.85 15.35 -1.36
CA LEU A 184 4.01 13.90 -1.40
C LEU A 184 5.45 13.51 -1.08
N VAL A 185 6.44 14.19 -1.66
CA VAL A 185 7.86 13.90 -1.42
C VAL A 185 8.20 14.15 0.05
N GLU A 186 7.70 15.23 0.65
CA GLU A 186 7.85 15.49 2.07
C GLU A 186 7.18 14.42 2.94
N PHE A 187 5.96 14.00 2.58
CA PHE A 187 5.24 12.94 3.28
C PHE A 187 5.99 11.60 3.18
N VAL A 188 6.46 11.21 2.00
CA VAL A 188 7.17 9.94 1.81
C VAL A 188 8.51 9.93 2.54
N GLY A 189 9.28 11.03 2.46
CA GLY A 189 10.62 11.11 3.02
C GLY A 189 11.52 9.99 2.45
N GLU A 190 12.19 9.26 3.34
CA GLU A 190 13.11 8.17 2.96
C GLU A 190 12.45 6.78 2.93
N LEU A 191 11.13 6.72 3.13
CA LEU A 191 10.42 5.45 3.18
C LEU A 191 10.14 4.89 1.77
N PRO A 192 10.19 3.57 1.59
CA PRO A 192 9.70 2.95 0.37
C PRO A 192 8.18 3.10 0.28
N VAL A 193 7.66 3.05 -0.95
CA VAL A 193 6.23 3.15 -1.24
C VAL A 193 5.63 1.79 -1.56
N VAL A 194 4.36 1.58 -1.22
CA VAL A 194 3.61 0.35 -1.50
C VAL A 194 2.31 0.67 -2.21
N ALA A 195 2.14 0.14 -3.42
CA ALA A 195 0.91 0.32 -4.21
C ALA A 195 0.36 -1.02 -4.73
N HIS A 196 -0.91 -1.06 -5.12
CA HIS A 196 -1.52 -2.24 -5.71
C HIS A 196 -1.42 -2.17 -7.23
N ASN A 197 -0.74 -3.15 -7.84
CA ASN A 197 -0.34 -3.03 -9.25
C ASN A 197 0.56 -1.79 -9.50
N ALA A 198 1.52 -1.59 -8.59
CA ALA A 198 2.34 -0.38 -8.43
C ALA A 198 3.06 0.18 -9.67
N GLN A 199 3.16 -0.58 -10.77
CA GLN A 199 3.71 -0.06 -12.02
C GLN A 199 2.89 1.12 -12.55
N PHE A 200 1.57 1.08 -12.38
CA PHE A 200 0.68 2.17 -12.77
C PHE A 200 1.01 3.44 -11.98
N ASP A 201 0.89 3.38 -10.65
CA ASP A 201 1.08 4.54 -9.75
C ASP A 201 2.47 5.16 -9.89
N ALA A 202 3.50 4.31 -9.93
CA ALA A 202 4.88 4.75 -10.14
C ALA A 202 5.06 5.49 -11.47
N THR A 203 4.38 5.05 -12.53
CA THR A 203 4.49 5.68 -13.84
C THR A 203 3.64 6.95 -13.93
N ALA A 204 2.45 6.94 -13.31
CA ALA A 204 1.61 8.13 -13.18
C ALA A 204 2.36 9.26 -12.46
N LEU A 205 3.00 8.97 -11.32
CA LEU A 205 3.80 9.95 -10.60
C LEU A 205 4.96 10.48 -11.44
N ARG A 206 5.72 9.59 -12.12
CA ARG A 206 6.82 9.98 -13.01
C ARG A 206 6.33 10.92 -14.12
N ASP A 207 5.23 10.56 -14.78
CA ASP A 207 4.73 11.31 -15.94
C ASP A 207 4.09 12.64 -15.52
N ALA A 208 3.45 12.69 -14.34
CA ALA A 208 3.01 13.95 -13.74
C ALA A 208 4.20 14.87 -13.43
N CYS A 209 5.27 14.38 -12.79
CA CYS A 209 6.50 15.15 -12.55
C CYS A 209 7.05 15.76 -13.85
N ARG A 210 7.17 14.95 -14.91
CA ARG A 210 7.63 15.41 -16.22
C ARG A 210 6.73 16.48 -16.82
N ALA A 211 5.41 16.28 -16.75
CA ALA A 211 4.44 17.22 -17.32
C ALA A 211 4.49 18.59 -16.64
N VAL A 212 4.82 18.66 -15.34
CA VAL A 212 4.94 19.92 -14.60
C VAL A 212 6.38 20.43 -14.43
N GLY A 213 7.37 19.75 -15.03
CA GLY A 213 8.78 20.14 -14.90
C GLY A 213 9.35 20.02 -13.48
N ARG A 214 8.86 19.05 -12.70
CA ARG A 214 9.39 18.69 -11.38
C ARG A 214 10.41 17.56 -11.49
N ASP A 215 11.35 17.53 -10.56
CA ASP A 215 12.30 16.42 -10.43
C ASP A 215 11.53 15.13 -10.13
N ILE A 216 11.95 14.04 -10.77
CA ILE A 216 11.38 12.72 -10.51
C ILE A 216 12.00 12.20 -9.21
N PRO A 217 11.18 11.90 -8.18
CA PRO A 217 11.71 11.46 -6.91
C PRO A 217 12.29 10.04 -7.03
N ASN A 218 13.47 9.82 -6.45
CA ASN A 218 14.10 8.51 -6.41
C ASN A 218 13.47 7.64 -5.30
N ILE A 219 12.32 7.06 -5.60
CA ILE A 219 11.53 6.27 -4.65
C ILE A 219 11.62 4.78 -5.02
N LEU A 220 11.89 3.96 -4.01
CA LEU A 220 11.73 2.51 -4.10
C LEU A 220 10.26 2.14 -3.90
N PHE A 221 9.74 1.18 -4.66
CA PHE A 221 8.36 0.73 -4.49
C PHE A 221 8.20 -0.78 -4.45
N ALA A 222 7.22 -1.25 -3.66
CA ALA A 222 6.74 -2.64 -3.61
C ALA A 222 5.30 -2.73 -4.14
N CYS A 223 4.84 -3.96 -4.42
CA CYS A 223 3.60 -4.18 -5.16
C CYS A 223 2.76 -5.30 -4.52
N THR A 224 1.70 -4.97 -3.79
CA THR A 224 0.86 -5.97 -3.09
C THR A 224 0.29 -7.05 -4.03
N LEU A 225 0.04 -6.74 -5.30
CA LEU A 225 -0.33 -7.73 -6.31
C LEU A 225 0.77 -8.80 -6.55
N ALA A 226 2.03 -8.39 -6.59
CA ALA A 226 3.16 -9.31 -6.76
C ALA A 226 3.38 -10.15 -5.49
N GLN A 227 3.38 -9.51 -4.32
CA GLN A 227 3.56 -10.19 -3.03
C GLN A 227 2.41 -11.17 -2.74
N SER A 228 1.15 -10.79 -2.99
CA SER A 228 0.00 -11.68 -2.75
C SER A 228 0.01 -12.91 -3.65
N ARG A 229 0.42 -12.79 -4.92
CA ARG A 229 0.61 -13.93 -5.82
C ARG A 229 1.71 -14.87 -5.36
N ALA A 230 2.73 -14.34 -4.68
CA ALA A 230 3.81 -15.14 -4.11
C ALA A 230 3.36 -15.92 -2.87
N ALA A 231 2.45 -15.34 -2.08
CA ALA A 231 1.96 -15.88 -0.80
C ALA A 231 1.04 -17.11 -0.92
N ARG A 232 0.68 -17.56 -2.13
CA ARG A 232 -0.18 -18.74 -2.37
C ARG A 232 -1.51 -18.70 -1.59
N LEU A 233 -2.11 -17.51 -1.50
CA LEU A 233 -3.39 -17.31 -0.83
C LEU A 233 -4.51 -18.12 -1.50
N LYS A 234 -5.48 -18.57 -0.70
CA LYS A 234 -6.69 -19.24 -1.18
C LYS A 234 -7.79 -18.21 -1.46
N VAL A 235 -7.60 -17.42 -2.51
CA VAL A 235 -8.54 -16.39 -2.95
C VAL A 235 -8.94 -16.63 -4.41
N GLU A 236 -10.12 -16.16 -4.80
CA GLU A 236 -10.62 -16.31 -6.18
C GLU A 236 -9.79 -15.50 -7.19
N ASN A 237 -9.28 -14.35 -6.77
CA ASN A 237 -8.42 -13.47 -7.56
C ASN A 237 -7.59 -12.57 -6.61
N HIS A 238 -6.65 -11.83 -7.18
CA HIS A 238 -5.73 -10.95 -6.44
C HIS A 238 -6.06 -9.47 -6.62
N ARG A 239 -7.30 -9.11 -6.94
CA ARG A 239 -7.72 -7.69 -7.00
C ARG A 239 -7.78 -7.10 -5.60
N LEU A 240 -7.64 -5.79 -5.51
CA LEU A 240 -7.63 -5.05 -4.25
C LEU A 240 -8.83 -5.39 -3.34
N PRO A 241 -10.10 -5.39 -3.80
CA PRO A 241 -11.24 -5.69 -2.93
C PRO A 241 -11.20 -7.11 -2.36
N THR A 242 -10.84 -8.11 -3.18
CA THR A 242 -10.74 -9.51 -2.74
C THR A 242 -9.65 -9.69 -1.70
N LEU A 243 -8.50 -9.02 -1.86
CA LEU A 243 -7.42 -9.07 -0.88
C LEU A 243 -7.76 -8.28 0.39
N ALA A 244 -8.42 -7.13 0.27
CA ALA A 244 -8.88 -6.35 1.40
C ALA A 244 -9.85 -7.16 2.27
N GLU A 245 -10.82 -7.84 1.65
CA GLU A 245 -11.73 -8.77 2.33
C GLU A 245 -10.96 -9.92 3.00
N HIS A 246 -10.03 -10.55 2.28
CA HIS A 246 -9.23 -11.67 2.81
C HIS A 246 -8.46 -11.29 4.09
N PHE A 247 -7.86 -10.11 4.13
CA PHE A 247 -7.10 -9.61 5.26
C PHE A 247 -7.94 -8.79 6.27
N GLY A 248 -9.25 -8.68 6.07
CA GLY A 248 -10.16 -7.92 6.94
C GLY A 248 -9.96 -6.40 6.90
N VAL A 249 -9.25 -5.89 5.89
CA VAL A 249 -8.99 -4.46 5.69
C VAL A 249 -10.25 -3.77 5.16
N SER A 250 -10.57 -2.58 5.66
CA SER A 250 -11.70 -1.82 5.16
C SER A 250 -11.41 -1.28 3.77
N LEU A 251 -12.44 -1.28 2.92
CA LEU A 251 -12.43 -0.65 1.60
C LEU A 251 -13.85 -0.15 1.34
N ASP A 252 -14.22 0.93 2.04
CA ASP A 252 -15.61 1.39 2.09
C ASP A 252 -16.00 2.12 0.79
N LYS A 253 -15.02 2.78 0.16
CA LYS A 253 -15.18 3.48 -1.12
C LYS A 253 -14.00 3.11 -2.04
N HIS A 254 -14.20 2.05 -2.82
CA HIS A 254 -13.26 1.69 -3.88
C HIS A 254 -13.22 2.80 -4.95
N HIS A 255 -12.03 3.09 -5.51
CA HIS A 255 -11.76 4.24 -6.38
C HIS A 255 -11.81 5.59 -5.66
N ASP A 256 -11.42 5.57 -4.38
CA ASP A 256 -10.94 6.73 -3.65
C ASP A 256 -9.48 6.47 -3.29
N ALA A 257 -8.57 7.31 -3.78
CA ALA A 257 -7.14 7.03 -3.66
C ALA A 257 -6.71 6.85 -2.19
N GLY A 258 -7.33 7.54 -1.24
CA GLY A 258 -7.00 7.41 0.17
C GLY A 258 -7.41 6.06 0.76
N GLU A 259 -8.61 5.59 0.40
CA GLU A 259 -9.11 4.28 0.84
C GLU A 259 -8.36 3.14 0.14
N ASP A 260 -8.05 3.27 -1.15
CA ASP A 260 -7.29 2.26 -1.89
C ASP A 260 -5.82 2.18 -1.40
N ALA A 261 -5.18 3.32 -1.07
CA ALA A 261 -3.86 3.36 -0.43
C ALA A 261 -3.86 2.68 0.95
N ALA A 262 -4.91 2.92 1.76
CA ALA A 262 -5.08 2.28 3.06
C ALA A 262 -5.31 0.77 2.95
N ALA A 263 -6.16 0.35 2.00
CA ALA A 263 -6.40 -1.04 1.70
C ALA A 263 -5.10 -1.75 1.30
N CYS A 264 -4.34 -1.13 0.40
CA CYS A 264 -3.03 -1.61 -0.04
C CYS A 264 -2.05 -1.76 1.14
N ALA A 265 -1.94 -0.74 1.99
CA ALA A 265 -1.07 -0.78 3.16
C ALA A 265 -1.46 -1.92 4.13
N GLY A 266 -2.76 -2.04 4.44
CA GLY A 266 -3.28 -3.12 5.28
C GLY A 266 -3.01 -4.51 4.70
N ILE A 267 -3.16 -4.68 3.38
CA ILE A 267 -2.85 -5.94 2.69
C ILE A 267 -1.36 -6.28 2.81
N MET A 268 -0.45 -5.31 2.64
CA MET A 268 0.98 -5.55 2.78
C MET A 268 1.34 -6.01 4.20
N VAL A 269 0.77 -5.36 5.22
CA VAL A 269 0.95 -5.76 6.62
C VAL A 269 0.36 -7.15 6.86
N GLY A 270 -0.83 -7.45 6.33
CA GLY A 270 -1.45 -8.77 6.44
C GLY A 270 -0.60 -9.88 5.83
N LEU A 271 -0.03 -9.63 4.64
CA LEU A 271 0.91 -10.54 3.98
C LEU A 271 2.17 -10.79 4.80
N ALA A 272 2.73 -9.74 5.41
CA ALA A 272 3.91 -9.86 6.27
C ALA A 272 3.61 -10.65 7.55
N ARG A 273 2.44 -10.40 8.18
CA ARG A 273 1.99 -11.13 9.38
C ARG A 273 1.76 -12.61 9.09
N ASP A 274 1.05 -12.95 8.02
CA ASP A 274 0.79 -14.34 7.64
C ASP A 274 2.09 -15.10 7.30
N ALA A 275 3.12 -14.38 6.84
CA ALA A 275 4.45 -14.94 6.61
C ALA A 275 5.31 -15.04 7.88
N GLY A 276 4.86 -14.51 9.02
CA GLY A 276 5.67 -14.39 10.25
C GLY A 276 6.92 -13.54 10.04
N HIS A 277 6.84 -12.51 9.19
CA HIS A 277 7.99 -11.66 8.84
C HIS A 277 8.38 -10.73 9.99
N GLU A 278 9.69 -10.49 10.12
CA GLU A 278 10.28 -9.50 11.02
C GLU A 278 11.26 -8.59 10.27
N GLY A 279 11.34 -7.32 10.65
CA GLY A 279 12.25 -6.33 10.05
C GLY A 279 11.64 -5.60 8.86
N SER A 280 12.50 -5.09 7.96
CA SER A 280 12.11 -4.10 6.94
C SER A 280 11.22 -4.62 5.81
N LEU A 281 10.51 -3.70 5.15
CA LEU A 281 9.77 -3.98 3.91
C LEU A 281 10.70 -4.59 2.84
N MET A 282 11.92 -4.08 2.71
CA MET A 282 12.87 -4.59 1.72
C MET A 282 13.18 -6.07 1.94
N ASN A 283 13.44 -6.45 3.19
CA ASN A 283 13.70 -7.85 3.54
C ASN A 283 12.49 -8.75 3.22
N PHE A 284 11.27 -8.26 3.44
CA PHE A 284 10.05 -8.99 3.09
C PHE A 284 9.88 -9.18 1.57
N VAL A 285 10.08 -8.11 0.79
CA VAL A 285 10.01 -8.17 -0.68
C VAL A 285 11.08 -9.12 -1.22
N HIS A 286 12.29 -9.07 -0.65
CA HIS A 286 13.38 -9.95 -1.04
C HIS A 286 13.12 -11.40 -0.65
N SER A 287 12.60 -11.68 0.55
CA SER A 287 12.30 -13.04 1.01
C SER A 287 11.20 -13.70 0.18
N THR A 288 10.25 -12.92 -0.34
CA THR A 288 9.23 -13.39 -1.30
C THR A 288 9.75 -13.56 -2.73
N GLY A 289 11.03 -13.28 -2.98
CA GLY A 289 11.73 -13.53 -4.24
C GLY A 289 11.65 -12.38 -5.25
N PHE A 290 11.36 -11.17 -4.81
CA PHE A 290 11.26 -9.98 -5.65
C PHE A 290 12.33 -8.95 -5.29
N THR A 291 12.59 -8.01 -6.20
CA THR A 291 13.27 -6.75 -5.92
C THR A 291 12.26 -5.63 -5.82
N LEU A 292 12.54 -4.58 -5.06
CA LEU A 292 11.74 -3.36 -5.17
C LEU A 292 11.90 -2.75 -6.56
N GLY A 293 10.85 -2.12 -7.06
CA GLY A 293 10.91 -1.27 -8.22
C GLY A 293 11.56 0.08 -7.89
N VAL A 294 11.90 0.83 -8.93
CA VAL A 294 12.53 2.17 -8.82
C VAL A 294 11.86 3.12 -9.79
N ILE A 295 11.47 4.30 -9.31
CA ILE A 295 11.09 5.42 -10.18
C ILE A 295 12.38 6.12 -10.62
N GLY A 296 12.76 5.93 -11.88
CA GLY A 296 13.94 6.56 -12.47
C GLY A 296 13.57 7.63 -13.49
N ASP A 297 14.52 8.54 -13.74
CA ASP A 297 14.35 9.65 -14.66
C ASP A 297 13.96 9.19 -16.08
N GLU A 298 14.63 8.19 -16.64
CA GLU A 298 14.32 7.67 -17.98
C GLU A 298 13.10 6.74 -18.00
N ARG A 299 12.97 5.87 -16.98
CA ARG A 299 11.94 4.82 -16.92
C ARG A 299 11.62 4.40 -15.49
N VAL A 300 10.42 3.87 -15.30
CA VAL A 300 10.05 3.10 -14.11
C VAL A 300 10.56 1.67 -14.29
N THR A 301 11.38 1.20 -13.34
CA THR A 301 11.77 -0.21 -13.26
C THR A 301 10.75 -0.93 -12.36
N PRO A 302 9.99 -1.92 -12.86
CA PRO A 302 8.94 -2.56 -12.09
C PRO A 302 9.47 -3.45 -10.95
N VAL A 303 8.58 -3.87 -10.04
CA VAL A 303 8.84 -4.93 -9.08
C VAL A 303 9.01 -6.25 -9.84
N LEU A 304 10.22 -6.81 -9.83
CA LEU A 304 10.58 -7.97 -10.64
C LEU A 304 10.96 -9.16 -9.77
N ARG A 305 10.65 -10.36 -10.26
CA ARG A 305 11.05 -11.59 -9.60
C ARG A 305 12.52 -11.87 -9.90
N ASP A 306 13.35 -11.95 -8.86
CA ASP A 306 14.77 -12.23 -8.99
C ASP A 306 15.08 -13.69 -8.63
N ARG A 307 15.18 -14.53 -9.67
CA ARG A 307 15.50 -15.96 -9.52
C ARG A 307 16.97 -16.19 -9.17
N SER A 308 17.86 -15.25 -9.49
CA SER A 308 19.31 -15.38 -9.31
C SER A 308 19.76 -14.98 -7.90
N GLY A 309 19.02 -14.06 -7.25
CA GLY A 309 19.42 -13.43 -6.00
C GLY A 309 20.42 -12.29 -6.15
N ALA A 310 21.00 -12.08 -7.34
CA ALA A 310 22.02 -11.06 -7.58
C ALA A 310 21.45 -9.64 -7.43
N ALA A 311 20.25 -9.38 -7.94
CA ALA A 311 19.64 -8.05 -7.87
C ALA A 311 19.16 -7.74 -6.43
N ARG A 312 18.68 -8.74 -5.70
CA ARG A 312 18.37 -8.61 -4.27
C ARG A 312 19.63 -8.30 -3.45
N ALA A 313 20.74 -9.01 -3.70
CA ALA A 313 22.00 -8.75 -3.01
C ALA A 313 22.54 -7.34 -3.27
N LEU A 314 22.41 -6.85 -4.50
CA LEU A 314 22.77 -5.47 -4.85
C LEU A 314 21.91 -4.46 -4.08
N GLN A 315 20.59 -4.61 -4.07
CA GLN A 315 19.68 -3.71 -3.32
C GLN A 315 20.00 -3.71 -1.81
N ALA A 316 20.24 -4.87 -1.21
CA ALA A 316 20.60 -4.98 0.20
C ALA A 316 21.93 -4.26 0.51
N SER A 317 22.94 -4.40 -0.37
CA SER A 317 24.23 -3.74 -0.18
C SER A 317 24.19 -2.21 -0.35
N SER A 318 23.26 -1.69 -1.16
CA SER A 318 23.08 -0.24 -1.33
C SER A 318 22.45 0.44 -0.13
N THR A 319 21.68 -0.29 0.68
CA THR A 319 21.04 0.23 1.90
C THR A 319 21.92 0.15 3.15
N ASP A 320 22.85 -0.81 3.21
CA ASP A 320 23.79 -0.94 4.35
C ASP A 320 24.92 0.12 4.36
N GLY A 321 24.98 1.01 3.35
CA GLY A 321 26.08 1.96 3.17
C GLY A 321 25.69 3.41 2.86
N ALA A 322 24.41 3.74 2.70
CA ALA A 322 23.96 5.11 2.45
C ALA A 322 22.54 5.32 2.96
N ALA A 323 22.38 6.28 3.87
CA ALA A 323 21.15 7.06 3.88
C ALA A 323 20.89 7.49 2.43
N VAL A 324 19.72 7.16 1.90
CA VAL A 324 19.26 7.82 0.68
C VAL A 324 19.20 9.30 1.07
N THR A 325 20.19 10.06 0.62
CA THR A 325 20.16 11.51 0.75
C THR A 325 19.46 12.00 -0.51
N PRO A 326 18.40 12.79 -0.41
CA PRO A 326 17.92 13.51 -1.57
C PRO A 326 19.05 14.45 -1.96
N ARG A 327 19.64 14.27 -3.14
CA ARG A 327 20.47 15.31 -3.76
C ARG A 327 19.54 16.43 -4.20
N GLY A 328 19.01 17.16 -3.23
CA GLY A 328 18.47 18.50 -3.42
C GLY A 328 19.64 19.47 -3.58
N SER A 329 19.52 20.35 -4.57
CA SER A 329 20.47 21.39 -4.96
C SER A 329 21.77 20.91 -5.63
N ASN A 330 21.80 21.02 -6.96
CA ASN A 330 22.98 21.55 -7.62
C ASN A 330 22.53 22.63 -8.59
N GLN A 331 22.97 23.85 -8.30
CA GLN A 331 22.86 24.99 -9.19
C GLN A 331 23.55 24.64 -10.51
N HIS A 332 22.93 25.04 -11.62
CA HIS A 332 23.53 25.00 -12.94
C HIS A 332 24.81 25.86 -12.96
N GLU A 333 25.96 25.21 -12.89
CA GLU A 333 27.17 25.72 -13.54
C GLU A 333 27.53 24.74 -14.67
N SER A 334 27.25 25.18 -15.89
CA SER A 334 27.68 24.50 -17.11
C SER A 334 29.22 24.43 -17.14
N PRO A 335 29.84 23.25 -17.33
CA PRO A 335 31.27 23.21 -17.57
C PRO A 335 31.57 23.69 -18.99
N VAL A 336 32.48 24.66 -19.09
CA VAL A 336 33.13 25.11 -20.32
C VAL A 336 33.78 23.91 -21.03
N PRO A 337 33.62 23.72 -22.36
CA PRO A 337 34.21 22.58 -23.04
C PRO A 337 35.73 22.74 -23.18
N ALA A 338 36.48 21.72 -22.77
CA ALA A 338 37.91 21.58 -23.03
C ALA A 338 38.15 21.18 -24.51
N PRO A 339 39.30 21.54 -25.11
CA PRO A 339 39.52 21.40 -26.53
C PRO A 339 39.76 19.94 -26.96
N ALA A 340 39.33 19.66 -28.20
CA ALA A 340 39.43 18.36 -28.85
C ALA A 340 40.86 17.79 -28.88
N GLN A 341 40.97 16.49 -28.60
CA GLN A 341 42.15 15.70 -28.92
C GLN A 341 41.80 14.58 -29.90
N GLU A 342 42.76 14.36 -30.79
CA GLU A 342 42.71 13.62 -32.04
C GLU A 342 42.34 12.14 -31.90
N SER A 343 41.70 11.66 -32.97
CA SER A 343 41.25 10.30 -33.23
C SER A 343 42.41 9.33 -33.51
N ALA A 344 42.24 8.08 -33.05
CA ALA A 344 43.00 6.90 -33.46
C ALA A 344 42.03 5.70 -33.59
N PRO A 345 42.35 4.69 -34.41
CA PRO A 345 41.43 4.14 -35.40
C PRO A 345 40.51 3.01 -34.91
N GLU A 346 39.38 2.86 -35.62
CA GLU A 346 38.33 1.86 -35.43
C GLU A 346 38.84 0.43 -35.70
N GLU A 347 38.64 -0.49 -34.74
CA GLU A 347 38.69 -1.94 -34.97
C GLU A 347 37.32 -2.45 -35.43
N GLU A 348 37.29 -3.07 -36.61
CA GLU A 348 36.10 -3.69 -37.21
C GLU A 348 35.51 -4.80 -36.32
N SER A 349 34.26 -4.63 -35.90
CA SER A 349 33.45 -5.70 -35.31
C SER A 349 32.90 -6.65 -36.40
N PRO A 350 32.80 -7.97 -36.15
CA PRO A 350 32.42 -8.94 -37.17
C PRO A 350 30.94 -8.79 -37.57
N ARG A 351 30.69 -8.88 -38.88
CA ARG A 351 29.36 -8.74 -39.52
C ARG A 351 28.33 -9.70 -38.90
N ARG A 352 27.28 -9.15 -38.27
CA ARG A 352 26.07 -9.89 -37.88
C ARG A 352 25.31 -10.33 -39.14
N GLY A 353 25.05 -11.62 -39.27
CA GLY A 353 24.08 -12.15 -40.24
C GLY A 353 22.65 -11.67 -39.94
N PRO A 354 21.71 -11.81 -40.90
CA PRO A 354 20.34 -11.34 -40.73
C PRO A 354 19.63 -12.03 -39.57
N ALA A 355 18.71 -11.30 -38.93
CA ALA A 355 18.02 -11.74 -37.73
C ALA A 355 17.00 -12.87 -38.03
N PRO A 356 16.69 -13.75 -37.05
CA PRO A 356 16.02 -15.04 -37.27
C PRO A 356 14.52 -14.97 -37.65
N TRP A 357 13.97 -13.78 -37.85
CA TRP A 357 12.56 -13.54 -38.14
C TRP A 357 12.28 -13.27 -39.63
N GLN A 358 13.32 -13.22 -40.48
CA GLN A 358 13.17 -13.02 -41.93
C GLN A 358 12.85 -14.32 -42.71
N SER A 359 12.50 -15.43 -42.04
CA SER A 359 12.24 -16.73 -42.70
C SER A 359 10.80 -17.23 -42.56
N VAL A 360 9.81 -16.36 -42.41
CA VAL A 360 8.39 -16.77 -42.40
C VAL A 360 7.65 -16.08 -43.55
N ALA A 361 7.37 -16.84 -44.60
CA ALA A 361 6.51 -16.41 -45.71
C ALA A 361 5.05 -16.44 -45.25
N THR A 362 4.34 -15.33 -45.46
CA THR A 362 2.89 -15.20 -45.27
C THR A 362 2.15 -16.10 -46.28
N PRO A 363 1.14 -16.89 -45.89
CA PRO A 363 0.35 -17.66 -46.85
C PRO A 363 -0.58 -16.75 -47.67
N ASP A 364 -0.62 -16.95 -49.00
CA ASP A 364 -1.36 -16.11 -49.96
C ASP A 364 -2.87 -16.39 -50.07
N THR A 365 -3.46 -17.18 -49.16
CA THR A 365 -4.89 -17.51 -49.24
C THR A 365 -5.58 -17.40 -47.88
N ILE A 366 -6.53 -16.47 -47.80
CA ILE A 366 -7.48 -16.31 -46.71
C ILE A 366 -8.65 -17.28 -46.97
N PRO A 367 -9.03 -18.17 -46.04
CA PRO A 367 -10.25 -18.95 -46.17
C PRO A 367 -11.48 -18.06 -45.95
N ASP A 368 -12.45 -18.16 -46.86
CA ASP A 368 -13.74 -17.46 -46.79
C ASP A 368 -14.64 -17.98 -45.63
N PRO A 369 -15.62 -17.17 -45.18
CA PRO A 369 -16.04 -17.04 -43.78
C PRO A 369 -16.79 -18.22 -43.15
#